data_AF-A0A7C6AKN4-F1
#
_entry.id   AF-A0A7C6AKN4-F1
#
_cell.length_a   1.000
_cell.length_b   1.000
_cell.length_c   1.000
_cell.angle_alpha   90.00
_cell.angle_beta   90.00
_cell.angle_gamma   90.00
#
_symmetry.space_group_name_H-M   'P 1'
#
loop_
_entity.id
_entity.type
_entity.pdbx_description
1 polymer ?
#
loop_
_entity_poly.entity_id
_entity_poly.type
_entity_poly.pdbx_seq_one_letter_code
_entity_poly.pdbx_strand_id
1 'polypeptide(L)'
;MEEKKLTALEALQKVKEAEARAKSLVESTREREVPLILEQARIEAKARAEEVLRRAREESEMKKQSIVAKAKEEAELIKDETRKELARIEAQAEAQFAAACEALKRLIAEELRLKRD
;
A
#
# COMPACT_ATOMS: atom_id res chain seq x y z
N MET A 1 -70.00 -23.97 42.50
CA MET A 1 -69.57 -22.78 41.70
C MET A 1 -68.33 -22.10 42.25
N GLU A 2 -68.04 -22.22 43.56
CA GLU A 2 -66.87 -21.60 44.19
C GLU A 2 -65.53 -22.26 43.83
N GLU A 3 -65.46 -23.60 43.71
CA GLU A 3 -64.22 -24.31 43.32
C GLU A 3 -63.69 -23.91 41.93
N LYS A 4 -64.60 -23.66 40.97
CA LYS A 4 -64.23 -23.17 39.62
C LYS A 4 -63.71 -21.73 39.64
N LYS A 5 -64.12 -20.92 40.63
CA LYS A 5 -63.62 -19.54 40.81
C LYS A 5 -62.25 -19.52 41.49
N LEU A 6 -62.01 -20.41 42.46
CA LEU A 6 -60.69 -20.56 43.10
C LEU A 6 -59.61 -21.01 42.11
N THR A 7 -59.90 -22.01 41.28
CA THR A 7 -58.97 -22.49 40.24
C THR A 7 -58.67 -21.46 39.15
N ALA A 8 -59.65 -20.63 38.78
CA ALA A 8 -59.44 -19.52 37.85
C ALA A 8 -58.55 -18.41 38.44
N LEU A 9 -58.67 -18.11 39.74
CA LEU A 9 -57.82 -17.16 40.45
C LEU A 9 -56.37 -17.65 40.55
N GLU A 10 -56.16 -18.93 40.88
CA GLU A 10 -54.82 -19.54 40.91
C GLU A 10 -54.15 -19.54 39.54
N ALA A 11 -54.90 -19.83 38.47
CA ALA A 11 -54.40 -19.75 37.10
C ALA A 11 -53.96 -18.31 36.74
N LEU A 12 -54.76 -17.31 37.10
CA LEU A 12 -54.43 -15.89 36.92
C LEU A 12 -53.17 -15.49 37.69
N GLN A 13 -52.98 -16.02 38.90
CA GLN A 13 -51.81 -15.75 39.72
C GLN A 13 -50.54 -16.31 39.07
N LYS A 14 -50.59 -17.55 38.57
CA LYS A 14 -49.49 -18.18 37.83
C LYS A 14 -49.14 -17.45 36.54
N VAL A 15 -50.14 -16.92 35.82
CA VAL A 15 -49.91 -16.10 34.62
C VAL A 15 -49.20 -14.80 34.98
N LYS A 16 -49.63 -14.10 36.03
CA LYS A 16 -48.95 -12.87 36.50
C LYS A 16 -47.50 -13.12 36.92
N GLU A 17 -47.23 -14.22 37.61
CA GLU A 17 -45.87 -14.59 37.98
C GLU A 17 -45.01 -14.95 36.76
N ALA A 18 -45.58 -15.64 35.77
CA ALA A 18 -44.88 -15.94 34.52
C ALA A 18 -44.56 -14.67 33.74
N GLU A 19 -45.50 -13.72 33.69
CA GLU A 19 -45.31 -12.41 33.04
C GLU A 19 -44.23 -11.58 33.76
N ALA A 20 -44.25 -11.55 35.10
CA ALA A 20 -43.22 -10.87 35.88
C ALA A 20 -41.82 -11.46 35.66
N ARG A 21 -41.70 -12.80 35.61
CA ARG A 21 -40.44 -13.49 35.27
C ARG A 21 -39.96 -13.17 33.86
N ALA A 22 -40.86 -13.21 32.87
CA ALA A 22 -40.54 -12.88 31.49
C ALA A 22 -40.07 -11.42 31.36
N LYS A 23 -40.74 -10.49 32.03
CA LYS A 23 -40.37 -9.06 32.02
C LYS A 23 -39.00 -8.83 32.65
N SER A 24 -38.73 -9.44 33.80
CA SER A 24 -37.42 -9.37 34.46
C SER A 24 -36.30 -9.94 33.59
N LEU A 25 -36.56 -11.03 32.86
CA LEU A 25 -35.60 -11.60 31.92
C LEU A 25 -35.29 -10.63 30.78
N VAL A 26 -36.32 -10.03 30.19
CA VAL A 26 -36.16 -9.03 29.11
C VAL A 26 -35.39 -7.81 29.59
N GLU A 27 -35.69 -7.31 30.78
CA GLU A 27 -34.97 -6.18 31.39
C GLU A 27 -33.49 -6.54 31.64
N SER A 28 -33.21 -7.71 32.21
CA SER A 28 -31.84 -8.19 32.43
C SER A 28 -31.04 -8.32 31.12
N THR A 29 -31.63 -8.94 30.10
CA THR A 29 -30.98 -9.07 28.78
C THR A 29 -30.73 -7.70 28.16
N ARG A 30 -31.69 -6.77 28.28
CA ARG A 30 -31.57 -5.41 27.72
C ARG A 30 -30.52 -4.56 28.44
N GLU A 31 -30.45 -4.66 29.76
CA GLU A 31 -29.60 -3.79 30.58
C GLU A 31 -28.17 -4.31 30.74
N ARG A 32 -27.96 -5.63 30.68
CA ARG A 32 -26.64 -6.23 30.90
C ARG A 32 -26.09 -6.96 29.69
N GLU A 33 -26.82 -7.94 29.16
CA GLU A 33 -26.27 -8.84 28.13
C GLU A 33 -26.05 -8.11 26.81
N VAL A 34 -27.04 -7.34 26.34
CA VAL A 34 -26.93 -6.59 25.09
C VAL A 34 -25.78 -5.58 25.11
N PRO A 35 -25.62 -4.72 26.14
CA PRO A 35 -24.48 -3.81 26.21
C PRO A 35 -23.12 -4.52 26.23
N LEU A 36 -22.99 -5.65 26.94
CA LEU A 36 -21.74 -6.41 26.98
C LEU A 36 -21.38 -6.99 25.61
N ILE A 37 -22.35 -7.57 24.91
CA ILE A 37 -22.15 -8.10 23.55
C ILE A 37 -21.75 -6.97 22.60
N LEU A 38 -22.42 -5.82 22.68
CA LEU A 38 -22.09 -4.66 21.85
C LEU A 38 -20.69 -4.12 22.14
N GLU A 39 -20.27 -4.08 23.41
CA GLU A 39 -18.94 -3.63 23.77
C GLU A 39 -17.86 -4.60 23.30
N GLN A 40 -18.06 -5.91 23.46
CA GLN A 40 -17.16 -6.93 22.92
C GLN A 40 -17.04 -6.82 21.39
N ALA A 41 -18.17 -6.69 20.69
CA ALA A 41 -18.18 -6.51 19.25
C ALA A 41 -17.42 -5.24 18.81
N ARG A 42 -17.52 -4.14 19.58
CA ARG A 42 -16.75 -2.91 19.32
C ARG A 42 -15.26 -3.09 19.52
N ILE A 43 -14.85 -3.78 20.57
CA ILE A 43 -13.44 -4.08 20.87
C ILE A 43 -12.85 -4.95 19.75
N GLU A 44 -13.54 -6.02 19.36
CA GLU A 44 -13.11 -6.90 18.27
C GLU A 44 -13.05 -6.16 16.93
N ALA A 45 -14.05 -5.32 16.63
CA ALA A 45 -14.05 -4.53 15.40
C ALA A 45 -12.86 -3.57 15.34
N LYS A 46 -12.53 -2.91 16.45
CA LYS A 46 -11.34 -2.04 16.55
C LYS A 46 -10.05 -2.84 16.34
N ALA A 47 -9.89 -3.96 17.04
CA ALA A 47 -8.71 -4.81 16.92
C ALA A 47 -8.50 -5.30 15.48
N ARG A 48 -9.58 -5.73 14.81
CA ARG A 48 -9.53 -6.13 13.39
C ARG A 48 -9.17 -4.96 12.48
N ALA A 49 -9.75 -3.78 12.70
CA ALA A 49 -9.42 -2.60 11.89
C ALA A 49 -7.95 -2.20 12.05
N GLU A 50 -7.41 -2.21 13.27
CA GLU A 50 -5.99 -1.97 13.54
C GLU A 50 -5.09 -3.00 12.88
N GLU A 51 -5.47 -4.28 12.91
CA GLU A 51 -4.71 -5.34 12.23
C GLU A 51 -4.68 -5.14 10.71
N VAL A 52 -5.81 -4.82 10.09
CA VAL A 52 -5.88 -4.54 8.64
C VAL A 52 -5.00 -3.34 8.29
N LEU A 53 -5.08 -2.25 9.08
CA LEU A 53 -4.25 -1.07 8.86
C LEU A 53 -2.76 -1.38 9.02
N ARG A 54 -2.38 -2.21 10.00
CA ARG A 54 -0.99 -2.64 10.19
C ARG A 54 -0.49 -3.43 8.99
N ARG A 55 -1.23 -4.46 8.55
CA ARG A 55 -0.87 -5.27 7.37
C ARG A 55 -0.75 -4.41 6.12
N ALA A 56 -1.69 -3.49 5.90
CA ALA A 56 -1.64 -2.58 4.76
C ALA A 56 -0.39 -1.68 4.77
N ARG A 57 0.02 -1.19 5.95
CA ARG A 57 1.26 -0.41 6.10
C ARG A 57 2.51 -1.24 5.82
N GLU A 58 2.57 -2.46 6.33
CA GLU A 58 3.68 -3.39 6.08
C GLU A 58 3.81 -3.71 4.59
N GLU A 59 2.70 -4.05 3.93
CA GLU A 59 2.66 -4.28 2.48
C GLU A 59 3.06 -3.05 1.67
N SER A 60 2.58 -1.86 2.07
CA SER A 60 2.92 -0.61 1.41
C SER A 60 4.41 -0.29 1.53
N GLU A 61 5.01 -0.51 2.70
CA GLU A 61 6.44 -0.24 2.90
C GLU A 61 7.29 -1.25 2.12
N MET A 62 6.92 -2.53 2.08
CA MET A 62 7.59 -3.52 1.22
C MET A 62 7.53 -3.15 -0.25
N LYS A 63 6.35 -2.72 -0.75
CA LYS A 63 6.19 -2.26 -2.14
C LYS A 63 7.06 -1.04 -2.44
N LYS A 64 7.06 -0.05 -1.54
CA LYS A 64 7.90 1.14 -1.66
C LYS A 64 9.38 0.78 -1.73
N GLN A 65 9.86 -0.09 -0.84
CA GLN A 65 11.25 -0.55 -0.84
C GLN A 65 11.61 -1.27 -2.14
N SER A 66 10.72 -2.13 -2.66
CA SER A 66 10.92 -2.80 -3.94
C SER A 66 11.01 -1.81 -5.11
N ILE A 67 10.13 -0.81 -5.16
CA ILE A 67 10.17 0.24 -6.19
C ILE A 67 11.48 1.02 -6.11
N VAL A 68 11.89 1.43 -4.91
CA VAL A 68 13.15 2.17 -4.72
C VAL A 68 14.36 1.33 -5.12
N ALA A 69 14.36 0.03 -4.83
CA ALA A 69 15.43 -0.87 -5.23
C ALA A 69 15.53 -0.99 -6.75
N LYS A 70 14.39 -1.21 -7.44
CA LYS A 70 14.34 -1.26 -8.91
C LYS A 70 14.77 0.05 -9.56
N ALA A 71 14.29 1.18 -9.04
CA ALA A 71 14.68 2.50 -9.55
C ALA A 71 16.19 2.75 -9.41
N LYS A 72 16.83 2.27 -8.34
CA LYS A 72 18.29 2.35 -8.17
C LYS A 72 19.03 1.46 -9.17
N GLU A 73 18.54 0.25 -9.40
CA GLU A 73 19.12 -0.68 -10.38
C GLU A 73 19.03 -0.09 -11.80
N GLU A 74 17.86 0.40 -12.19
CA GLU A 74 17.65 1.08 -13.48
C GLU A 74 18.54 2.32 -13.62
N ALA A 75 18.69 3.13 -12.55
CA ALA A 75 19.55 4.30 -12.58
C ALA A 75 21.03 3.96 -12.79
N GLU A 76 21.53 2.89 -12.15
CA GLU A 76 22.92 2.44 -12.36
C GLU A 76 23.12 1.85 -13.76
N LEU A 77 22.13 1.10 -14.28
CA LEU A 77 22.17 0.63 -15.68
C LEU A 77 22.25 1.80 -16.67
N ILE A 78 21.39 2.80 -16.53
CA ILE A 78 21.39 3.99 -17.38
C ILE A 78 22.74 4.71 -17.29
N LYS A 79 23.30 4.85 -16.10
CA LYS A 79 24.59 5.50 -15.86
C LYS A 79 25.74 4.75 -16.54
N ASP A 80 25.75 3.42 -16.47
CA ASP A 80 26.77 2.61 -17.13
C ASP A 80 26.63 2.63 -18.65
N GLU A 81 25.41 2.59 -19.18
CA GLU A 81 25.14 2.76 -20.61
C GLU A 81 25.56 4.15 -21.09
N THR A 82 25.23 5.19 -20.34
CA THR A 82 25.62 6.58 -20.64
C THR A 82 27.14 6.72 -20.67
N ARG A 83 27.87 6.10 -19.73
CA ARG A 83 29.34 6.11 -19.72
C ARG A 83 29.93 5.44 -20.95
N LYS A 84 29.39 4.29 -21.35
CA LYS A 84 29.83 3.58 -22.56
C LYS A 84 29.58 4.41 -23.81
N GLU A 85 28.42 5.03 -23.90
CA GLU A 85 28.06 5.88 -25.03
C GLU A 85 28.93 7.13 -25.10
N LEU A 86 29.20 7.77 -23.96
CA LEU A 86 30.10 8.93 -23.88
C LEU A 86 31.51 8.56 -24.36
N ALA A 87 32.07 7.46 -23.87
CA ALA A 87 33.37 6.98 -24.31
C ALA A 87 33.40 6.66 -25.81
N ARG A 88 32.31 6.12 -26.36
CA ARG A 88 32.17 5.87 -27.80
C ARG A 88 32.18 7.16 -28.60
N ILE A 89 31.44 8.17 -28.14
CA ILE A 89 31.36 9.50 -28.79
C ILE A 89 32.73 10.19 -28.73
N GLU A 90 33.41 10.15 -27.59
CA GLU A 90 34.75 10.73 -27.42
C GLU A 90 35.76 10.09 -28.38
N ALA A 91 35.82 8.75 -28.44
CA ALA A 91 36.70 8.05 -29.37
C ALA A 91 36.40 8.38 -30.84
N GLN A 92 35.12 8.51 -31.20
CA GLN A 92 34.72 8.89 -32.55
C GLN A 92 35.11 10.35 -32.85
N ALA A 93 34.92 11.27 -31.91
CA ALA A 93 35.29 12.67 -32.05
C ALA A 93 36.81 12.84 -32.22
N GLU A 94 37.61 12.12 -31.43
CA GLU A 94 39.07 12.12 -31.56
C GLU A 94 39.52 11.63 -32.93
N ALA A 95 38.96 10.52 -33.42
CA ALA A 95 39.28 9.98 -34.74
C ALA A 95 38.92 10.95 -35.87
N GLN A 96 37.74 11.58 -35.79
CA GLN A 96 37.30 12.58 -36.76
C GLN A 96 38.16 13.84 -36.73
N PHE A 97 38.54 14.30 -35.53
CA PHE A 97 39.41 15.46 -35.37
C PHE A 97 40.80 15.20 -35.95
N ALA A 98 41.40 14.04 -35.66
CA ALA A 98 42.68 13.65 -36.23
C ALA A 98 42.63 13.59 -37.76
N ALA A 99 41.57 12.99 -38.32
CA ALA A 99 41.37 12.95 -39.77
C ALA A 99 41.22 14.35 -40.39
N ALA A 100 40.48 15.25 -39.74
CA ALA A 100 40.32 16.63 -40.18
C ALA A 100 41.65 17.41 -40.14
N CYS A 101 42.45 17.24 -39.09
CA CYS A 101 43.79 17.83 -39.00
C CYS A 101 44.71 17.35 -40.12
N GLU A 102 44.71 16.06 -40.45
CA GLU A 102 45.51 15.52 -41.55
C GLU A 102 45.03 16.03 -42.92
N ALA A 103 43.72 16.12 -43.13
CA ALA A 103 43.17 16.73 -44.34
C ALA A 103 43.60 18.20 -44.49
N LEU A 104 43.54 18.97 -43.40
CA LEU A 104 43.98 20.36 -43.39
C LEU A 104 45.49 20.49 -43.67
N LYS A 105 46.33 19.64 -43.08
CA LYS A 105 47.78 19.63 -43.38
C LYS A 105 48.06 19.38 -44.85
N ARG A 106 47.33 18.46 -45.50
CA ARG A 106 47.45 18.18 -46.93
C ARG A 106 47.08 19.39 -47.78
N LEU A 107 45.94 20.02 -47.48
CA LEU A 107 45.50 21.24 -48.16
C LEU A 107 46.54 22.36 -48.06
N ILE A 108 47.09 22.60 -46.85
CA ILE A 108 48.15 23.59 -46.64
C ILE A 108 49.39 23.25 -47.46
N ALA A 109 49.82 21.97 -47.48
CA ALA A 109 50.99 21.54 -48.23
C ALA A 109 50.82 21.69 -49.75
N GLU A 110 49.63 21.40 -50.29
CA GLU A 110 49.29 21.61 -51.70
C GLU A 110 49.31 23.09 -52.06
N GLU A 111 48.72 23.95 -51.22
CA GLU A 111 48.69 25.39 -51.47
C GLU A 111 50.08 26.04 -51.38
N LEU A 112 50.94 25.56 -50.48
CA LEU A 112 52.33 25.99 -50.40
C LEU A 112 53.18 25.55 -51.60
N ARG A 113 52.87 24.40 -52.22
CA ARG A 113 53.50 23.97 -53.48
C ARG A 113 53.08 24.87 -54.64
N LEU A 114 51.78 25.12 -54.78
CA LEU A 114 51.23 25.99 -55.82
C LEU A 114 51.75 27.44 -55.77
N LYS A 115 52.17 27.93 -54.59
CA LYS A 115 52.77 29.26 -54.42
C LYS A 115 54.28 29.32 -54.69
N ARG A 116 54.95 28.18 -54.91
CA ARG A 116 56.40 28.10 -55.19
C ARG A 116 56.74 27.90 -56.66
N ASP A 117 55.77 27.44 -57.46
CA ASP A 117 55.85 27.36 -58.92
C ASP A 117 55.36 28.67 -59.56
#